data_AF-A0A967LCA3-F1
#
_entry.id   AF-A0A967LCA3-F1
#
_cell.length_a   1.000
_cell.length_b   1.000
_cell.length_c   1.000
_cell.angle_alpha   90.00
_cell.angle_beta   90.00
_cell.angle_gamma   90.00
#
_symmetry.space_group_name_H-M   'P 1'
#
loop_
_entity.id
_entity.type
_entity.pdbx_description
1 polymer ?
#
loop_
_entity_poly.entity_id
_entity_poly.type
_entity_poly.pdbx_seq_one_letter_code
_entity_poly.pdbx_strand_id
1 'polypeptide(L)'
;DLQRQENELNNQKKITSMIMGDNPPDKMRKTYILNRGAYDSPKKDREIQPGTPSILPAIDAEAPRNRLTLANWLFSDEHPLTARVAVNMIWQEFFGKGLVATPGDFGAQGAYPTHPELLDWLAVDFRENGWDVKRLIRQIVTSRTYQQSSKRGSEVAARDPGNHYLARSSRHRLQGEFIRDTALAVSGLLNTKMGGPGVKPYQPPGLWAQVGLGGNPKFKRDDGDKLYRRSIYTYWKR
;
A
#
# COMPACT_ATOMS: atom_id res chain seq x y z
N ASP A 1 41.57 3.60 3.94
CA ASP A 1 40.34 3.84 3.14
C ASP A 1 39.06 3.85 3.96
N LEU A 2 38.76 2.82 4.76
CA LEU A 2 37.54 2.79 5.59
C LEU A 2 37.39 3.97 6.57
N GLN A 3 38.45 4.34 7.29
CA GLN A 3 38.44 5.50 8.19
C GLN A 3 38.21 6.84 7.46
N ARG A 4 38.61 6.93 6.19
CA ARG A 4 38.41 8.13 5.37
C ARG A 4 36.96 8.24 4.93
N GLN A 5 36.36 7.12 4.51
CA GLN A 5 34.93 7.02 4.20
C GLN A 5 34.05 7.27 5.44
N GLU A 6 34.45 6.76 6.60
CA GLU A 6 33.73 6.98 7.87
C GLU A 6 33.78 8.45 8.30
N ASN A 7 34.94 9.09 8.17
CA ASN A 7 35.09 10.53 8.43
C ASN A 7 34.32 11.40 7.42
N GLU A 8 34.25 11.00 6.15
CA GLU A 8 33.42 11.66 5.14
C GLU A 8 31.91 11.52 5.44
N LEU A 9 31.45 10.33 5.84
CA LEU A 9 30.06 10.10 6.25
C LEU A 9 29.69 10.84 7.53
N ASN A 10 30.61 10.93 8.49
CA ASN A 10 30.39 11.67 9.74
C ASN A 10 30.38 13.19 9.55
N ASN A 11 31.14 13.71 8.58
CA ASN A 11 31.17 15.13 8.22
C ASN A 11 30.03 15.54 7.27
N GLN A 12 29.32 14.58 6.65
CA GLN A 12 28.08 14.88 5.95
C GLN A 12 26.99 15.27 6.94
N LYS A 13 26.16 16.24 6.55
CA LYS A 13 25.00 16.69 7.32
C LYS A 13 24.08 15.49 7.56
N LYS A 14 24.16 14.87 8.75
CA LYS A 14 23.37 13.69 9.10
C LYS A 14 21.90 14.06 8.97
N ILE A 15 21.22 13.45 8.01
CA ILE A 15 19.77 13.54 7.89
C ILE A 15 19.22 12.75 9.06
N THR A 16 18.87 13.44 10.15
CA THR A 16 18.18 12.82 11.27
C THR A 16 16.71 12.72 10.91
N SER A 17 16.13 11.53 11.12
CA SER A 17 14.70 11.29 11.01
C SER A 17 14.17 11.00 12.40
N MET A 18 13.04 11.62 12.75
CA MET A 18 12.34 11.28 13.99
C MET A 18 11.79 9.87 13.84
N ILE A 19 12.29 8.94 14.67
CA ILE A 19 11.70 7.61 14.79
C ILE A 19 10.72 7.59 15.95
N MET A 20 9.62 6.86 15.80
CA MET A 20 8.67 6.67 16.88
C MET A 20 9.23 5.64 17.86
N GLY A 21 9.51 6.06 19.09
CA GLY A 21 9.86 5.15 20.18
C GLY A 21 8.63 4.43 20.74
N ASP A 22 8.86 3.30 21.40
CA ASP A 22 7.85 2.70 22.27
C ASP A 22 7.84 3.45 23.61
N ASN A 23 6.64 3.57 24.20
CA ASN A 23 6.54 4.17 25.53
C ASN A 23 7.16 3.21 26.56
N PRO A 24 7.85 3.75 27.58
CA PRO A 24 8.32 2.91 28.67
C PRO A 24 7.10 2.34 29.45
N PRO A 25 7.26 1.21 30.16
CA PRO A 25 6.15 0.50 30.81
C PRO A 25 5.31 1.38 31.76
N ASP A 26 5.93 2.32 32.45
CA ASP A 26 5.30 3.28 33.37
C ASP A 26 4.49 4.39 32.67
N LYS A 27 4.65 4.54 31.34
CA LYS A 27 3.95 5.55 30.51
C LYS A 27 3.03 4.92 29.46
N MET A 28 2.72 3.63 29.59
CA MET A 28 1.72 2.98 28.73
C MET A 28 0.33 3.55 29.01
N ARG A 29 -0.40 3.89 27.94
CA ARG A 29 -1.76 4.41 28.08
C ARG A 29 -2.71 3.25 28.41
N LYS A 30 -3.47 3.39 29.50
CA LYS A 30 -4.53 2.45 29.83
C LYS A 30 -5.61 2.47 28.76
N THR A 31 -5.98 1.30 28.25
CA THR A 31 -6.98 1.13 27.19
C THR A 31 -8.17 0.37 27.73
N TYR A 32 -9.39 0.76 27.33
CA TYR A 32 -10.64 0.22 27.87
C TYR A 32 -11.64 -0.04 26.74
N ILE A 33 -12.59 -0.94 26.97
CA ILE A 33 -13.71 -1.15 26.03
C ILE A 33 -14.66 0.05 26.12
N LEU A 34 -15.04 0.62 24.98
CA LEU A 34 -15.98 1.73 24.93
C LEU A 34 -17.42 1.25 25.04
N ASN A 35 -18.25 1.95 25.81
CA ASN A 35 -19.68 1.68 25.89
C ASN A 35 -20.35 2.07 24.56
N ARG A 36 -20.77 1.08 23.78
CA ARG A 36 -21.35 1.27 22.43
C ARG A 36 -20.46 2.09 21.48
N GLY A 37 -19.14 2.06 21.68
CA GLY A 37 -18.19 2.80 20.85
C GLY A 37 -18.05 4.30 21.17
N ALA A 38 -18.73 4.82 22.20
CA ALA A 38 -18.61 6.22 22.60
C ALA A 38 -17.23 6.50 23.23
N TYR A 39 -16.46 7.42 22.64
CA TYR A 39 -15.06 7.69 23.01
C TYR A 39 -14.89 8.27 24.43
N ASP A 40 -15.92 8.95 24.92
CA ASP A 40 -15.99 9.58 26.24
C ASP A 40 -16.57 8.65 27.32
N SER A 41 -17.01 7.45 26.94
CA SER A 41 -17.63 6.47 27.84
C SER A 41 -16.87 5.14 27.90
N PRO A 42 -15.62 5.12 28.42
CA PRO A 42 -14.88 3.88 28.61
C PRO A 42 -15.43 3.06 29.80
N LYS A 43 -15.61 1.76 29.61
CA LYS A 43 -15.90 0.81 30.69
C LYS A 43 -14.60 0.51 31.45
N LYS A 44 -14.49 1.03 32.68
CA LYS A 44 -13.29 0.93 33.52
C LYS A 44 -13.27 -0.35 34.39
N ASP A 45 -14.13 -1.32 34.09
CA ASP A 45 -14.19 -2.63 34.73
C ASP A 45 -13.02 -3.53 34.33
N ARG A 46 -12.55 -3.41 33.08
CA ARG A 46 -11.43 -4.20 32.56
C ARG A 46 -10.51 -3.37 31.69
N GLU A 47 -9.26 -3.27 32.09
CA GLU A 47 -8.19 -2.76 31.22
C GLU A 47 -7.83 -3.79 30.15
N ILE A 48 -7.68 -3.33 28.90
CA ILE A 48 -7.28 -4.15 27.77
C ILE A 48 -5.77 -4.04 27.58
N GLN A 49 -5.10 -5.19 27.65
CA GLN A 49 -3.68 -5.32 27.41
C GLN A 49 -3.40 -5.58 25.92
N PRO A 50 -2.21 -5.21 25.41
CA PRO A 50 -1.85 -5.51 24.03
C PRO A 50 -1.84 -7.03 23.78
N GLY A 51 -2.38 -7.44 22.64
CA GLY A 51 -2.50 -8.84 22.26
C GLY A 51 -2.99 -8.97 20.82
N THR A 52 -3.26 -10.22 20.40
CA THR A 52 -3.76 -10.55 19.06
C THR A 52 -5.17 -11.13 19.15
N PRO A 53 -5.98 -11.03 18.07
CA PRO A 53 -7.28 -11.70 18.02
C PRO A 53 -7.14 -13.22 18.22
N SER A 54 -7.96 -13.81 19.08
CA SER A 54 -7.88 -15.24 19.43
C SER A 54 -8.24 -16.20 18.29
N ILE A 55 -8.84 -15.70 17.21
CA ILE A 55 -9.14 -16.45 15.98
C ILE A 55 -7.89 -16.65 15.11
N LEU A 56 -6.84 -15.86 15.34
CA LEU A 56 -5.56 -15.91 14.62
C LEU A 56 -4.52 -16.65 15.49
N PRO A 57 -3.38 -17.08 14.89
CA PRO A 57 -2.32 -17.72 15.65
C PRO A 57 -1.93 -16.91 16.89
N ALA A 58 -1.69 -17.60 18.00
CA ALA A 58 -1.28 -16.95 19.23
C ALA A 58 0.12 -16.33 19.04
N ILE A 59 0.30 -15.15 19.59
CA ILE A 59 1.64 -14.59 19.77
C ILE A 59 2.30 -15.30 20.96
N ASP A 60 3.61 -15.54 20.87
CA ASP A 60 4.38 -16.16 21.96
C ASP A 60 4.10 -15.45 23.30
N ALA A 61 3.89 -16.23 24.35
CA ALA A 61 3.59 -15.78 25.70
C ALA A 61 4.75 -14.96 26.28
N GLU A 62 5.98 -15.40 26.00
CA GLU A 62 7.23 -14.82 26.54
C GLU A 62 7.72 -13.61 25.73
N ALA A 63 7.20 -13.43 24.51
CA ALA A 63 7.61 -12.33 23.66
C ALA A 63 7.09 -10.97 24.18
N PRO A 64 7.91 -9.90 24.12
CA PRO A 64 7.51 -8.60 24.61
C PRO A 64 6.31 -8.06 23.84
N ARG A 65 5.36 -7.42 24.54
CA ARG A 65 4.13 -6.88 23.94
C ARG A 65 4.37 -5.50 23.30
N ASN A 66 5.22 -5.46 22.28
CA ASN A 66 5.63 -4.24 21.60
C ASN A 66 5.38 -4.32 20.08
N ARG A 67 5.69 -3.23 19.36
CA ARG A 67 5.45 -3.13 17.92
C ARG A 67 6.29 -4.10 17.10
N LEU A 68 7.52 -4.37 17.53
CA LEU A 68 8.41 -5.30 16.85
C LEU A 68 7.84 -6.72 16.88
N THR A 69 7.34 -7.16 18.03
CA THR A 69 6.72 -8.49 18.13
C THR A 69 5.44 -8.59 17.30
N LEU A 70 4.61 -7.53 17.28
CA LEU A 70 3.44 -7.50 16.39
C LEU A 70 3.85 -7.59 14.91
N ALA A 71 4.91 -6.90 14.51
CA ALA A 71 5.43 -6.98 13.15
C ALA A 71 5.90 -8.40 12.82
N ASN A 72 6.74 -9.02 13.67
CA ASN A 72 7.19 -10.39 13.45
C ASN A 72 6.03 -11.39 13.40
N TRP A 73 5.01 -11.20 14.24
CA TRP A 73 3.79 -12.02 14.23
C TRP A 73 2.98 -11.87 12.94
N LEU A 74 2.83 -10.64 12.42
CA LEU A 74 2.12 -10.41 11.16
C LEU A 74 2.80 -11.11 9.97
N PHE A 75 4.12 -11.23 9.99
CA PHE A 75 4.91 -11.83 8.91
C PHE A 75 5.34 -13.28 9.21
N SER A 76 4.80 -13.91 10.26
CA SER A 76 5.10 -15.30 10.56
C SER A 76 4.50 -16.24 9.51
N ASP A 77 5.13 -17.39 9.30
CA ASP A 77 4.66 -18.41 8.35
C ASP A 77 3.30 -19.00 8.74
N GLU A 78 2.96 -18.94 10.02
CA GLU A 78 1.68 -19.39 10.55
C GLU A 78 0.56 -18.37 10.31
N HIS A 79 0.88 -17.09 10.07
CA HIS A 79 -0.13 -16.05 9.91
C HIS A 79 -0.87 -16.19 8.56
N PRO A 80 -2.19 -16.49 8.56
CA PRO A 80 -2.87 -16.95 7.35
C PRO A 80 -3.27 -15.82 6.39
N LEU A 81 -3.23 -14.55 6.81
CA LEU A 81 -3.85 -13.46 6.06
C LEU A 81 -2.85 -12.54 5.34
N THR A 82 -1.67 -12.31 5.89
CA THR A 82 -0.79 -11.22 5.45
C THR A 82 -0.39 -11.35 3.98
N ALA A 83 0.07 -12.53 3.58
CA ALA A 83 0.43 -12.78 2.19
C ALA A 83 -0.79 -12.74 1.26
N ARG A 84 -1.92 -13.33 1.67
CA ARG A 84 -3.17 -13.34 0.88
C ARG A 84 -3.70 -11.93 0.63
N VAL A 85 -3.75 -11.10 1.66
CA VAL A 85 -4.20 -9.70 1.56
C VAL A 85 -3.25 -8.91 0.67
N ALA A 86 -1.93 -9.03 0.85
CA ALA A 86 -0.94 -8.34 0.04
C ALA A 86 -1.05 -8.72 -1.45
N VAL A 87 -1.11 -10.02 -1.75
CA VAL A 87 -1.30 -10.53 -3.11
C VAL A 87 -2.60 -10.02 -3.71
N ASN A 88 -3.71 -10.05 -2.96
CA ASN A 88 -5.01 -9.60 -3.45
C ASN A 88 -5.02 -8.09 -3.77
N MET A 89 -4.36 -7.27 -2.95
CA MET A 89 -4.22 -5.83 -3.22
C MET A 89 -3.40 -5.57 -4.49
N ILE A 90 -2.28 -6.28 -4.66
CA ILE A 90 -1.44 -6.16 -5.87
C ILE A 90 -2.22 -6.65 -7.08
N TRP A 91 -2.89 -7.79 -6.99
CA TRP A 91 -3.76 -8.31 -8.05
C TRP A 91 -4.84 -7.31 -8.46
N GLN A 92 -5.49 -6.70 -7.47
CA GLN A 92 -6.52 -5.69 -7.69
C GLN A 92 -6.00 -4.48 -8.46
N GLU A 93 -4.74 -4.07 -8.27
CA GLU A 93 -4.14 -2.95 -9.02
C GLU A 93 -4.05 -3.25 -10.52
N PHE A 94 -3.78 -4.50 -10.91
CA PHE A 94 -3.66 -4.90 -12.32
C PHE A 94 -5.01 -5.26 -12.97
N PHE A 95 -5.91 -5.88 -12.21
CA PHE A 95 -7.19 -6.35 -12.74
C PHE A 95 -8.38 -5.45 -12.39
N GLY A 96 -8.17 -4.39 -11.62
CA GLY A 96 -9.20 -3.47 -11.10
C GLY A 96 -10.07 -4.05 -9.99
N LYS A 97 -10.06 -5.38 -9.82
CA LYS A 97 -10.80 -6.13 -8.80
C LYS A 97 -9.91 -7.24 -8.26
N GLY A 98 -9.89 -7.39 -6.93
CA GLY A 98 -9.19 -8.49 -6.27
C GLY A 98 -9.84 -9.84 -6.54
N LEU A 99 -9.09 -10.92 -6.30
CA LEU A 99 -9.64 -12.28 -6.20
C LEU A 99 -10.69 -12.34 -5.08
N VAL A 100 -10.42 -11.66 -3.96
CA VAL A 100 -11.40 -11.25 -2.95
C VAL A 100 -11.83 -9.82 -3.27
N ALA A 101 -13.12 -9.63 -3.57
CA ALA A 101 -13.66 -8.34 -4.02
C ALA A 101 -13.68 -7.27 -2.91
N THR A 102 -13.60 -7.69 -1.65
CA THR A 102 -13.59 -6.84 -0.45
C THR A 102 -12.19 -6.83 0.15
N PRO A 103 -11.23 -6.05 -0.40
CA PRO A 103 -9.84 -6.10 0.07
C PRO A 103 -9.67 -5.74 1.57
N GLY A 104 -10.62 -5.00 2.14
CA GLY A 104 -10.64 -4.63 3.56
C GLY A 104 -11.26 -5.68 4.49
N ASP A 105 -11.84 -6.75 3.97
CA ASP A 105 -12.49 -7.80 4.76
C ASP A 105 -12.31 -9.18 4.13
N PHE A 106 -11.48 -10.00 4.78
CA PHE A 106 -11.23 -11.42 4.46
C PHE A 106 -11.96 -12.37 5.42
N GLY A 107 -12.82 -11.83 6.30
CA GLY A 107 -13.64 -12.57 7.25
C GLY A 107 -15.03 -12.88 6.70
N ALA A 108 -15.95 -13.23 7.61
CA ALA A 108 -17.29 -13.72 7.27
C ALA A 108 -18.21 -12.68 6.62
N GLN A 109 -17.89 -11.39 6.74
CA GLN A 109 -18.62 -10.29 6.09
C GLN A 109 -18.01 -9.88 4.74
N GLY A 110 -16.84 -10.45 4.40
CA GLY A 110 -16.18 -10.27 3.12
C GLY A 110 -16.73 -11.17 2.02
N ALA A 111 -16.31 -10.88 0.78
CA ALA A 111 -16.57 -11.73 -0.36
C ALA A 111 -15.65 -12.96 -0.33
N TYR A 112 -16.18 -14.13 -0.72
CA TYR A 112 -15.33 -15.30 -0.97
C TYR A 112 -14.40 -15.05 -2.18
N PRO A 113 -13.19 -15.63 -2.17
CA PRO A 113 -12.29 -15.56 -3.31
C PRO A 113 -12.91 -16.24 -4.53
N THR A 114 -12.82 -15.60 -5.70
CA THR A 114 -13.29 -16.23 -6.95
C THR A 114 -12.41 -17.42 -7.37
N HIS A 115 -11.12 -17.37 -7.03
CA HIS A 115 -10.14 -18.41 -7.31
C HIS A 115 -9.30 -18.68 -6.04
N PRO A 116 -9.82 -19.46 -5.06
CA PRO A 116 -9.16 -19.69 -3.78
C PRO A 116 -7.78 -20.35 -3.94
N GLU A 117 -7.68 -21.39 -4.78
CA GLU A 117 -6.42 -22.12 -5.00
C GLU A 117 -5.34 -21.22 -5.62
N LEU A 118 -5.72 -20.33 -6.54
CA LEU A 118 -4.79 -19.36 -7.14
C LEU A 118 -4.30 -18.35 -6.10
N LEU A 119 -5.21 -17.84 -5.26
CA LEU A 119 -4.85 -16.91 -4.19
C LEU A 119 -3.88 -17.55 -3.20
N ASP A 120 -4.16 -18.79 -2.78
CA ASP A 120 -3.31 -19.54 -1.87
C ASP A 120 -1.94 -19.82 -2.48
N TRP A 121 -1.91 -20.27 -3.73
CA TRP A 121 -0.67 -20.52 -4.44
C TRP A 121 0.19 -19.25 -4.58
N LEU A 122 -0.40 -18.13 -5.02
CA LEU A 122 0.32 -16.85 -5.12
C LEU A 122 0.80 -16.34 -3.76
N ALA A 123 0.02 -16.54 -2.68
CA ALA A 123 0.37 -16.11 -1.34
C ALA A 123 1.56 -16.90 -0.77
N VAL A 124 1.54 -18.23 -0.90
CA VAL A 124 2.66 -19.09 -0.50
C VAL A 124 3.91 -18.74 -1.31
N ASP A 125 3.77 -18.66 -2.64
CA ASP A 125 4.86 -18.32 -3.55
C ASP A 125 5.45 -16.93 -3.25
N PHE A 126 4.62 -15.92 -2.97
CA PHE A 126 5.08 -14.59 -2.61
C PHE A 126 5.89 -14.58 -1.31
N ARG A 127 5.44 -15.31 -0.28
CA ARG A 127 6.13 -15.45 1.00
C ARG A 127 7.46 -16.19 0.86
N GLU A 128 7.46 -17.35 0.21
CA GLU A 128 8.64 -18.21 0.05
C GLU A 128 9.73 -17.57 -0.81
N ASN A 129 9.35 -16.66 -1.72
CA ASN A 129 10.30 -15.91 -2.54
C ASN A 129 10.65 -14.54 -1.92
N GLY A 130 10.68 -14.46 -0.59
CA GLY A 130 11.23 -13.31 0.14
C GLY A 130 10.40 -12.04 0.03
N TRP A 131 9.09 -12.15 -0.19
CA TRP A 131 8.18 -11.01 -0.32
C TRP A 131 8.57 -10.05 -1.48
N ASP A 132 9.20 -10.59 -2.54
CA ASP A 132 9.61 -9.79 -3.70
C ASP A 132 8.40 -9.34 -4.54
N VAL A 133 8.01 -8.09 -4.32
CA VAL A 133 6.90 -7.44 -5.03
C VAL A 133 7.15 -7.38 -6.54
N LYS A 134 8.39 -7.17 -7.00
CA LYS A 134 8.69 -7.10 -8.44
C LYS A 134 8.53 -8.48 -9.10
N ARG A 135 8.90 -9.55 -8.40
CA ARG A 135 8.70 -10.92 -8.86
C ARG A 135 7.21 -11.24 -9.02
N LEU A 136 6.40 -10.96 -7.99
CA LEU A 136 4.95 -11.15 -8.05
C LEU A 136 4.32 -10.33 -9.19
N ILE A 137 4.70 -9.06 -9.33
CA ILE A 137 4.24 -8.21 -10.44
C ILE A 137 4.61 -8.84 -11.78
N ARG A 138 5.87 -9.30 -11.96
CA ARG A 138 6.31 -9.95 -13.19
C ARG A 138 5.43 -11.15 -13.52
N GLN A 139 5.22 -12.04 -12.55
CA GLN A 139 4.38 -13.23 -12.68
C GLN A 139 2.94 -12.90 -13.10
N ILE A 140 2.35 -11.85 -12.51
CA ILE A 140 1.02 -11.36 -12.91
C ILE A 140 1.04 -10.85 -14.36
N VAL A 141 1.95 -9.93 -14.71
CA VAL A 141 1.92 -9.28 -16.04
C VAL A 141 2.39 -10.18 -17.19
N THR A 142 3.13 -11.25 -16.89
CA THR A 142 3.50 -12.28 -17.88
C THR A 142 2.50 -13.43 -17.96
N SER A 143 1.45 -13.44 -17.13
CA SER A 143 0.44 -14.50 -17.16
C SER A 143 -0.42 -14.42 -18.43
N ARG A 144 -0.89 -15.59 -18.91
CA ARG A 144 -1.86 -15.64 -20.01
C ARG A 144 -3.11 -14.83 -19.70
N THR A 145 -3.55 -14.84 -18.43
CA THR A 145 -4.73 -14.12 -17.94
C THR A 145 -4.59 -12.61 -18.10
N TYR A 146 -3.43 -12.04 -17.75
CA TYR A 146 -3.18 -10.61 -17.92
C TYR A 146 -3.06 -10.20 -19.40
N GLN A 147 -2.46 -11.07 -20.22
CA GLN A 147 -2.21 -10.83 -21.65
C GLN A 147 -3.43 -11.07 -22.55
N GLN A 148 -4.59 -11.44 -21.99
CA GLN A 148 -5.81 -11.64 -22.78
C GLN A 148 -6.28 -10.34 -23.46
N SER A 149 -7.04 -10.49 -24.55
CA SER A 149 -7.69 -9.34 -25.18
C SER A 149 -8.76 -8.73 -24.26
N SER A 150 -8.94 -7.42 -24.34
CA SER A 150 -10.05 -6.73 -23.66
C SER A 150 -11.36 -6.74 -24.47
N LYS A 151 -11.37 -7.36 -25.66
CA LYS A 151 -12.56 -7.52 -26.50
C LYS A 151 -13.68 -8.23 -25.73
N ARG A 152 -14.85 -7.60 -25.70
CA ARG A 152 -16.02 -8.13 -25.01
C ARG A 152 -16.94 -8.82 -26.02
N GLY A 153 -16.86 -10.15 -26.11
CA GLY A 153 -17.79 -10.96 -26.91
C GLY A 153 -19.18 -11.04 -26.25
N SER A 154 -20.24 -11.15 -27.06
CA SER A 154 -21.64 -11.18 -26.59
C SER A 154 -21.93 -12.35 -25.65
N GLU A 155 -21.43 -13.55 -25.97
CA GLU A 155 -21.64 -14.76 -25.16
C GLU A 155 -20.95 -14.67 -23.78
N VAL A 156 -19.67 -14.28 -23.75
CA VAL A 156 -18.91 -14.10 -22.50
C VAL A 156 -19.54 -13.00 -21.64
N ALA A 157 -20.00 -11.91 -22.27
CA ALA A 157 -20.68 -10.83 -21.57
C ALA A 157 -22.02 -11.23 -20.96
N ALA A 158 -22.73 -12.19 -21.57
CA ALA A 158 -23.99 -12.71 -21.05
C ALA A 158 -23.78 -13.67 -19.87
N ARG A 159 -22.72 -14.51 -19.92
CA ARG A 159 -22.41 -15.47 -18.86
C ARG A 159 -21.71 -14.86 -17.65
N ASP A 160 -20.78 -13.94 -17.88
CA ASP A 160 -20.01 -13.27 -16.83
C ASP A 160 -19.87 -11.76 -17.14
N PRO A 161 -20.93 -10.95 -16.92
CA PRO A 161 -20.89 -9.51 -17.16
C PRO A 161 -19.79 -8.80 -16.37
N GLY A 162 -19.50 -9.31 -15.16
CA GLY A 162 -18.55 -8.75 -14.20
C GLY A 162 -17.10 -9.16 -14.41
N ASN A 163 -16.81 -10.07 -15.35
CA ASN A 163 -15.49 -10.64 -15.60
C ASN A 163 -14.86 -11.28 -14.34
N HIS A 164 -15.67 -11.94 -13.50
CA HIS A 164 -15.24 -12.65 -12.30
C HIS A 164 -14.29 -13.80 -12.60
N TYR A 165 -14.48 -14.48 -13.73
CA TYR A 165 -13.66 -15.62 -14.18
C TYR A 165 -12.53 -15.20 -15.12
N LEU A 166 -12.32 -13.89 -15.32
CA LEU A 166 -11.19 -13.34 -16.06
C LEU A 166 -11.06 -13.91 -17.48
N ALA A 167 -12.21 -14.06 -18.16
CA ALA A 167 -12.30 -14.52 -19.54
C ALA A 167 -11.88 -13.45 -20.58
N ARG A 168 -11.57 -12.24 -20.11
CA ARG A 168 -10.97 -11.14 -20.87
C ARG A 168 -10.13 -10.27 -19.97
N SER A 169 -9.29 -9.41 -20.57
CA SER A 169 -8.60 -8.37 -19.81
C SER A 169 -9.57 -7.34 -19.23
N SER A 170 -9.30 -6.92 -17.99
CA SER A 170 -10.12 -5.97 -17.25
C SER A 170 -9.94 -4.54 -17.77
N ARG A 171 -11.04 -3.80 -17.85
CA ARG A 171 -11.03 -2.36 -18.12
C ARG A 171 -11.32 -1.63 -16.82
N HIS A 172 -10.37 -0.82 -16.35
CA HIS A 172 -10.53 -0.03 -15.15
C HIS A 172 -10.01 1.39 -15.38
N ARG A 173 -10.44 2.32 -14.54
CA ARG A 173 -10.04 3.72 -14.62
C ARG A 173 -8.64 3.87 -14.00
N LEU A 174 -7.71 4.41 -14.77
CA LEU A 174 -6.38 4.75 -14.27
C LEU A 174 -6.43 5.98 -13.36
N GLN A 175 -5.53 6.01 -12.37
CA GLN A 175 -5.30 7.20 -11.54
C GLN A 175 -4.69 8.33 -12.38
N GLY A 176 -4.87 9.57 -11.94
CA GLY A 176 -4.40 10.75 -12.69
C GLY A 176 -2.88 10.76 -12.88
N GLU A 177 -2.17 10.27 -11.87
CA GLU A 177 -0.73 10.08 -11.82
C GLU A 177 -0.25 9.14 -12.93
N PHE A 178 -0.98 8.04 -13.15
CA PHE A 178 -0.64 7.06 -14.18
C PHE A 178 -0.89 7.61 -15.57
N ILE A 179 -2.00 8.33 -15.76
CA ILE A 179 -2.32 8.98 -17.04
C ILE A 179 -1.22 9.98 -17.40
N ARG A 180 -0.83 10.83 -16.45
CA ARG A 180 0.24 11.81 -16.64
C ARG A 180 1.58 11.12 -16.95
N ASP A 181 2.00 10.17 -16.13
CA ASP A 181 3.29 9.50 -16.31
C ASP A 181 3.34 8.72 -17.62
N THR A 182 2.23 8.12 -18.05
CA THR A 182 2.12 7.46 -19.37
C THR A 182 2.25 8.46 -20.50
N ALA A 183 1.55 9.60 -20.45
CA ALA A 183 1.65 10.63 -21.47
C ALA A 183 3.09 11.19 -21.58
N LEU A 184 3.77 11.40 -20.45
CA LEU A 184 5.18 11.80 -20.42
C LEU A 184 6.11 10.71 -20.97
N ALA A 185 5.84 9.44 -20.66
CA ALA A 185 6.66 8.33 -21.15
C ALA A 185 6.55 8.19 -22.67
N VAL A 186 5.33 8.22 -23.20
CA VAL A 186 5.06 8.09 -24.65
C VAL A 186 5.62 9.27 -25.44
N SER A 187 5.62 10.48 -24.85
CA SER A 187 6.21 11.67 -25.47
C SER A 187 7.75 11.76 -25.33
N GLY A 188 8.39 10.83 -24.62
CA GLY A 188 9.83 10.85 -24.37
C GLY A 188 10.29 11.93 -23.37
N LEU A 189 9.34 12.58 -22.68
CA LEU A 189 9.63 13.66 -21.73
C LEU A 189 9.87 13.15 -20.30
N LEU A 190 9.40 11.94 -19.98
CA LEU A 190 9.44 11.42 -18.61
C LEU A 190 10.87 11.35 -18.05
N ASN A 191 11.12 12.12 -16.99
CA ASN A 191 12.35 12.02 -16.23
C ASN A 191 12.25 10.88 -15.20
N THR A 192 13.07 9.84 -15.40
CA THR A 192 13.09 8.61 -14.59
C THR A 192 14.02 8.67 -13.38
N LYS A 193 14.66 9.81 -13.10
CA LYS A 193 15.54 9.99 -11.93
C LYS A 193 14.80 9.63 -10.65
N MET A 194 15.38 8.72 -9.86
CA MET A 194 14.83 8.27 -8.59
C MET A 194 15.32 9.15 -7.42
N GLY A 195 14.48 9.32 -6.39
CA GLY A 195 14.80 10.05 -5.17
C GLY A 195 14.92 11.57 -5.35
N GLY A 196 15.32 12.26 -4.29
CA GLY A 196 15.44 13.73 -4.26
C GLY A 196 14.18 14.45 -3.76
N PRO A 197 14.22 15.80 -3.64
CA PRO A 197 13.11 16.57 -3.12
C PRO A 197 11.88 16.51 -4.02
N GLY A 198 10.72 16.76 -3.42
CA GLY A 198 9.46 16.89 -4.16
C GLY A 198 9.50 18.06 -5.15
N VAL A 199 8.85 17.89 -6.30
CA VAL A 199 8.82 18.87 -7.39
C VAL A 199 7.42 19.42 -7.63
N LYS A 200 7.33 20.57 -8.29
CA LYS A 200 6.09 21.29 -8.58
C LYS A 200 5.88 21.38 -10.10
N PRO A 201 5.36 20.32 -10.76
CA PRO A 201 5.15 20.28 -12.20
C PRO A 201 3.98 21.18 -12.62
N TYR A 202 3.62 21.18 -13.91
CA TYR A 202 2.48 21.94 -14.42
C TYR A 202 1.18 21.62 -13.66
N GLN A 203 0.49 22.68 -13.23
CA GLN A 203 -0.86 22.62 -12.66
C GLN A 203 -1.67 23.82 -13.17
N PRO A 204 -2.99 23.66 -13.39
CA PRO A 204 -3.88 24.77 -13.71
C PRO A 204 -3.79 25.92 -12.67
N PRO A 205 -3.89 27.19 -13.10
CA PRO A 205 -3.93 28.30 -12.17
C PRO A 205 -5.17 28.22 -11.26
N GLY A 206 -5.07 28.76 -10.04
CA GLY A 206 -6.21 28.88 -9.11
C GLY A 206 -6.47 27.69 -8.19
N LEU A 207 -5.88 26.51 -8.43
CA LEU A 207 -6.11 25.31 -7.60
C LEU A 207 -5.75 25.52 -6.11
N TRP A 208 -4.73 26.32 -5.83
CA TRP A 208 -4.22 26.54 -4.47
C TRP A 208 -4.92 27.65 -3.70
N ALA A 209 -5.77 28.44 -4.37
CA ALA A 209 -6.57 29.47 -3.71
C ALA A 209 -7.65 28.85 -2.80
N GLN A 210 -8.16 27.66 -3.15
CA GLN A 210 -9.20 26.97 -2.38
C GLN A 210 -8.65 26.16 -1.18
N VAL A 211 -7.38 25.75 -1.20
CA VAL A 211 -6.74 24.88 -0.19
C VAL A 211 -5.96 25.69 0.87
N GLY A 212 -6.06 27.02 0.82
CA GLY A 212 -5.37 27.93 1.73
C GLY A 212 -6.24 28.32 2.93
N LEU A 213 -6.21 27.56 4.02
CA LEU A 213 -6.62 28.09 5.32
C LEU A 213 -5.65 29.23 5.71
N GLY A 214 -6.10 30.48 5.55
CA GLY A 214 -5.50 31.67 6.16
C GLY A 214 -4.18 32.21 5.59
N GLY A 215 -3.59 31.60 4.55
CA GLY A 215 -2.24 31.99 4.08
C GLY A 215 -1.98 32.03 2.58
N ASN A 216 -2.98 31.74 1.72
CA ASN A 216 -2.84 31.71 0.24
C ASN A 216 -1.48 31.17 -0.27
N PRO A 217 -1.07 29.95 0.11
CA PRO A 217 0.21 29.42 -0.34
C PRO A 217 0.21 29.32 -1.88
N LYS A 218 1.02 30.15 -2.53
CA LYS A 218 1.14 30.16 -3.99
C LYS A 218 1.96 28.95 -4.43
N PHE A 219 1.37 28.10 -5.25
CA PHE A 219 2.11 27.07 -5.97
C PHE A 219 2.97 27.72 -7.04
N LYS A 220 4.24 27.96 -6.71
CA LYS A 220 5.25 28.33 -7.69
C LYS A 220 5.71 27.06 -8.41
N ARG A 221 5.34 26.96 -9.70
CA ARG A 221 5.80 25.90 -10.60
C ARG A 221 7.33 25.89 -10.65
N ASP A 222 7.92 24.71 -10.68
CA ASP A 222 9.34 24.53 -10.98
C ASP A 222 9.62 24.70 -12.49
N ASP A 223 10.90 24.63 -12.88
CA ASP A 223 11.35 24.75 -14.28
C ASP A 223 12.22 23.55 -14.68
N GLY A 224 12.42 23.36 -15.99
CA GLY A 224 13.27 22.33 -16.58
C GLY A 224 12.82 20.90 -16.25
N ASP A 225 13.79 20.02 -16.01
CA ASP A 225 13.60 18.59 -15.72
C ASP A 225 12.59 18.28 -14.61
N LYS A 226 12.45 19.20 -13.64
CA LYS A 226 11.51 19.05 -12.52
C LYS A 226 10.05 18.97 -12.97
N LEU A 227 9.73 19.56 -14.11
CA LEU A 227 8.39 19.55 -14.69
C LEU A 227 7.93 18.16 -15.15
N TYR A 228 8.89 17.29 -15.49
CA TYR A 228 8.64 16.01 -16.14
C TYR A 228 9.01 14.80 -15.27
N ARG A 229 9.28 15.01 -13.98
CA ARG A 229 9.48 13.91 -13.03
C ARG A 229 8.22 13.08 -12.87
N ARG A 230 8.40 11.81 -12.53
CA ARG A 230 7.33 10.88 -12.17
C ARG A 230 6.41 11.47 -11.11
N SER A 231 5.12 11.19 -11.23
CA SER A 231 4.08 11.74 -10.36
C SER A 231 4.31 11.44 -8.87
N ILE A 232 4.96 10.32 -8.54
CA ILE A 232 5.35 9.97 -7.16
C ILE A 232 6.26 11.01 -6.48
N TYR A 233 7.00 11.80 -7.25
CA TYR A 233 7.85 12.87 -6.73
C TYR A 233 7.18 14.24 -6.75
N THR A 234 5.90 14.31 -7.11
CA THR A 234 5.15 15.57 -7.14
C THR A 234 4.80 15.98 -5.72
N TYR A 235 5.01 17.27 -5.43
CA TYR A 235 4.61 17.88 -4.17
C TYR A 235 3.11 17.74 -3.97
N TRP A 236 2.73 17.11 -2.85
CA TRP A 236 1.36 16.96 -2.43
C TRP A 236 1.16 17.67 -1.10
N LYS A 237 0.12 18.52 -1.02
CA LYS A 237 -0.36 19.11 0.22
C LYS A 237 -1.62 18.38 0.65
N ARG A 238 -1.55 17.72 1.81
CA ARG A 238 -2.70 17.16 2.53
C ARG A 238 -3.33 18.22 3.41
#